data_AF-A0AB34L827-F1
#
_entry.id   AF-A0AB34L827-F1
#
_cell.length_a   1.000
_cell.length_b   1.000
_cell.length_c   1.000
_cell.angle_alpha   90.00
_cell.angle_beta   90.00
_cell.angle_gamma   90.00
#
_symmetry.space_group_name_H-M   'P 1'
#
loop_
_entity.id
_entity.type
_entity.pdbx_description
1 polymer ?
#
loop_
_entity_poly.entity_id
_entity_poly.type
_entity_poly.pdbx_seq_one_letter_code
_entity_poly.pdbx_strand_id
1 'polypeptide(L)'
;MEVKCYKGAKDSDITTIEVEESAILEDVRSLLTQKGFIEPDNRQKGIAYRFIIKRTKKEPGKDKMTLDDSVMPIDIEDIATVYKIWGFEKQIVLTNIDAPHPDLVGFACDSWNNRYASASCSLNYIDPEAIKQNNAIAAFKPMMLTDVLSTNKNKIASFENVCICKKGSVVQFHISSWGAAGFHFKIEPGAGDPIVKELACAFDDSPNRYGQTYTRSWQEKGKIIEIQAVDELDGLIPGNRIAYQKIIISTRNLISYKKGDKSYSSDATPPIPTLPGSRQILLAGNFASEYDIRRSLATAPMNENIMVDGDSITPGTATTGGSSTETHGTIYSCVTAPWEEALGVIVIHFFVFKTEEEALNTIQGLNSPDPDLWK
;
A
#
# COMPACT_ATOMS: atom_id res chain seq x y z
N MET A 1 -12.28 -19.69 -25.59
CA MET A 1 -12.13 -18.21 -25.51
C MET A 1 -10.65 -17.87 -25.55
N GLU A 2 -10.31 -16.71 -26.11
CA GLU A 2 -8.94 -16.22 -26.13
C GLU A 2 -8.56 -15.66 -24.75
N VAL A 3 -7.49 -16.19 -24.15
CA VAL A 3 -7.05 -15.84 -22.80
C VAL A 3 -5.59 -15.40 -22.85
N LYS A 4 -5.33 -14.19 -22.33
CA LYS A 4 -3.96 -13.68 -22.15
C LYS A 4 -3.33 -14.31 -20.90
N CYS A 5 -2.11 -14.77 -21.06
CA CYS A 5 -1.31 -15.39 -20.02
C CYS A 5 -0.05 -14.54 -19.77
N TYR A 6 0.24 -14.32 -18.49
CA TYR A 6 1.37 -13.52 -18.02
C TYR A 6 2.31 -14.35 -17.15
N LYS A 7 3.60 -14.07 -17.22
CA LYS A 7 4.66 -14.76 -16.48
C LYS A 7 5.39 -13.79 -15.55
N GLY A 8 5.10 -13.91 -14.26
CA GLY A 8 5.53 -12.96 -13.23
C GLY A 8 4.84 -11.61 -13.37
N ALA A 9 5.24 -10.65 -12.54
CA ALA A 9 4.84 -9.25 -12.68
C ALA A 9 5.83 -8.42 -13.53
N LYS A 10 6.90 -9.05 -14.06
CA LYS A 10 7.94 -8.40 -14.88
C LYS A 10 7.52 -8.16 -16.34
N ASP A 11 6.30 -8.57 -16.70
CA ASP A 11 5.47 -8.14 -17.85
C ASP A 11 6.05 -8.12 -19.28
N SER A 12 7.26 -8.61 -19.54
CA SER A 12 7.72 -8.78 -20.94
C SER A 12 7.23 -10.07 -21.60
N ASP A 13 6.95 -11.10 -20.79
CA ASP A 13 6.60 -12.43 -21.29
C ASP A 13 5.08 -12.60 -21.28
N ILE A 14 4.44 -12.30 -22.41
CA ILE A 14 3.00 -12.48 -22.63
C ILE A 14 2.78 -13.53 -23.73
N THR A 15 1.79 -14.40 -23.54
CA THR A 15 1.28 -15.26 -24.60
C THR A 15 -0.24 -15.30 -24.58
N THR A 16 -0.83 -15.75 -25.67
CA THR A 16 -2.26 -16.01 -25.78
C THR A 16 -2.51 -17.49 -26.01
N ILE A 17 -3.53 -18.02 -25.34
CA ILE A 17 -4.05 -19.38 -25.52
C ILE A 17 -5.57 -19.35 -25.77
N GLU A 18 -6.07 -20.39 -26.43
CA GLU A 18 -7.51 -20.62 -26.55
C GLU A 18 -7.91 -21.75 -25.60
N VAL A 19 -8.73 -21.43 -24.59
CA VAL A 19 -9.21 -22.39 -23.59
C VAL A 19 -10.65 -22.09 -23.19
N GLU A 20 -11.37 -23.06 -22.65
CA GLU A 20 -12.70 -22.86 -22.06
C GLU A 20 -12.60 -22.56 -20.57
N GLU A 21 -13.64 -21.94 -19.98
CA GLU A 21 -13.67 -21.63 -18.54
C GLU A 21 -13.54 -22.90 -17.66
N SER A 22 -14.04 -24.03 -18.19
CA SER A 22 -14.01 -25.36 -17.59
C SER A 22 -12.74 -26.16 -17.89
N ALA A 23 -11.80 -25.64 -18.67
CA ALA A 23 -10.54 -26.33 -18.95
C ALA A 23 -9.76 -26.57 -17.65
N ILE A 24 -9.19 -27.76 -17.52
CA ILE A 24 -8.40 -28.18 -16.35
C ILE A 24 -7.02 -27.50 -16.40
N LEU A 25 -6.51 -27.08 -15.24
CA LEU A 25 -5.25 -26.32 -15.17
C LEU A 25 -4.03 -27.15 -15.59
N GLU A 26 -4.04 -28.46 -15.41
CA GLU A 26 -3.01 -29.37 -15.91
C GLU A 26 -2.87 -29.31 -17.45
N ASP A 27 -4.00 -29.26 -18.17
CA ASP A 27 -4.02 -29.13 -19.63
C ASP A 27 -3.50 -27.75 -20.06
N VAL A 28 -3.90 -26.70 -19.34
CA VAL A 28 -3.42 -25.32 -19.56
C VAL A 28 -1.91 -25.25 -19.36
N ARG A 29 -1.38 -25.86 -18.30
CA ARG A 29 0.07 -25.93 -18.04
C ARG A 29 0.80 -26.66 -19.16
N SER A 30 0.26 -27.78 -19.62
CA SER A 30 0.83 -28.55 -20.73
C SER A 30 0.90 -27.73 -22.01
N LEU A 31 -0.16 -26.97 -22.32
CA LEU A 31 -0.21 -26.07 -23.47
C LEU A 31 0.83 -24.93 -23.37
N LEU A 32 0.95 -24.30 -22.21
CA LEU A 32 1.92 -23.23 -21.97
C LEU A 32 3.37 -23.74 -22.04
N THR A 33 3.61 -24.97 -21.57
CA THR A 33 4.91 -25.64 -21.66
C THR A 33 5.26 -25.98 -23.12
N GLN A 34 4.31 -26.53 -23.88
CA GLN A 34 4.50 -26.86 -25.30
C GLN A 34 4.78 -25.62 -26.15
N LYS A 35 4.15 -24.49 -25.82
CA LYS A 35 4.41 -23.18 -26.44
C LYS A 35 5.75 -22.56 -26.04
N GLY A 36 6.48 -23.17 -25.11
CA GLY A 36 7.74 -22.64 -24.58
C GLY A 36 7.57 -21.39 -23.71
N PHE A 37 6.35 -21.10 -23.25
CA PHE A 37 6.07 -19.94 -22.42
C PHE A 37 6.61 -20.11 -20.99
N ILE A 38 6.41 -21.31 -20.43
CA ILE A 38 6.98 -21.72 -19.15
C ILE A 38 7.84 -22.96 -19.33
N GLU A 39 8.87 -23.06 -18.49
CA GLU A 39 9.69 -24.27 -18.40
C GLU A 39 9.04 -25.30 -17.46
N PRO A 40 9.27 -26.61 -17.70
CA PRO A 40 8.90 -27.63 -16.73
C PRO A 40 9.54 -27.37 -15.37
N ASP A 41 8.86 -27.77 -14.30
CA ASP A 41 9.34 -27.62 -12.93
C ASP A 41 10.76 -28.21 -12.77
N ASN A 42 11.70 -27.36 -12.35
CA ASN A 42 13.06 -27.72 -12.02
C ASN A 42 13.51 -26.96 -10.76
N ARG A 43 13.15 -27.51 -9.60
CA ARG A 43 13.46 -26.96 -8.27
C ARG A 43 14.95 -26.75 -8.04
N GLN A 44 15.81 -27.59 -8.63
CA GLN A 44 17.28 -27.45 -8.49
C GLN A 44 17.81 -26.20 -9.21
N LYS A 45 17.12 -25.75 -10.26
CA LYS A 45 17.44 -24.51 -11.00
C LYS A 45 16.61 -23.31 -10.54
N GLY A 46 15.80 -23.47 -9.47
CA GLY A 46 14.91 -22.41 -9.00
C GLY A 46 13.74 -22.12 -9.94
N ILE A 47 13.26 -23.13 -10.68
CA ILE A 47 12.16 -23.02 -11.64
C ILE A 47 10.95 -23.78 -11.08
N ALA A 48 9.91 -23.05 -10.68
CA ALA A 48 8.64 -23.61 -10.25
C ALA A 48 7.50 -22.64 -10.54
N TYR A 49 6.93 -22.72 -11.75
CA TYR A 49 5.81 -21.84 -12.12
C TYR A 49 4.50 -22.33 -11.51
N ARG A 50 3.73 -21.43 -10.88
CA ARG A 50 2.41 -21.71 -10.30
C ARG A 50 1.40 -20.68 -10.73
N PHE A 51 0.15 -21.10 -10.93
CA PHE A 51 -0.94 -20.18 -11.23
C PHE A 51 -1.26 -19.30 -10.02
N ILE A 52 -1.48 -18.01 -10.26
CA ILE A 52 -2.01 -17.09 -9.25
C ILE A 52 -3.52 -17.22 -9.22
N ILE A 53 -4.07 -17.30 -8.03
CA ILE A 53 -5.51 -17.22 -7.79
C ILE A 53 -5.86 -15.73 -7.71
N LYS A 54 -6.46 -15.18 -8.77
CA LYS A 54 -6.96 -13.80 -8.76
C LYS A 54 -8.25 -13.71 -7.94
N ARG A 55 -8.13 -13.22 -6.71
CA ARG A 55 -9.27 -13.04 -5.80
C ARG A 55 -9.94 -11.71 -6.06
N THR A 56 -11.25 -11.75 -6.25
CA THR A 56 -12.09 -10.58 -6.52
C THR A 56 -12.70 -9.95 -5.26
N LYS A 57 -12.44 -10.53 -4.08
CA LYS A 57 -12.74 -9.98 -2.76
C LYS A 57 -12.02 -10.74 -1.64
N LYS A 58 -11.77 -10.06 -0.51
CA LYS A 58 -11.38 -10.72 0.74
C LYS A 58 -12.57 -11.53 1.29
N GLU A 59 -12.33 -12.77 1.72
CA GLU A 59 -13.39 -13.62 2.26
C GLU A 59 -13.88 -13.11 3.63
N PRO A 60 -15.20 -12.98 3.84
CA PRO A 60 -15.74 -12.62 5.16
C PRO A 60 -15.28 -13.63 6.22
N GLY A 61 -14.68 -13.13 7.30
CA GLY A 61 -14.19 -13.97 8.41
C GLY A 61 -12.78 -14.53 8.26
N LYS A 62 -12.07 -14.23 7.16
CA LYS A 62 -10.62 -14.43 7.07
C LYS A 62 -9.91 -13.10 7.28
N ASP A 63 -9.20 -12.99 8.41
CA ASP A 63 -8.48 -11.77 8.79
C ASP A 63 -7.25 -11.50 7.91
N LYS A 64 -6.65 -12.54 7.32
CA LYS A 64 -5.41 -12.45 6.52
C LYS A 64 -5.45 -13.37 5.31
N MET A 65 -4.80 -12.94 4.24
CA MET A 65 -4.49 -13.82 3.10
C MET A 65 -3.40 -14.81 3.50
N THR A 66 -3.48 -16.04 3.03
CA THR A 66 -2.39 -17.03 3.10
C THR A 66 -1.81 -17.27 1.71
N LEU A 67 -0.66 -17.95 1.62
CA LEU A 67 -0.10 -18.23 0.30
C LEU A 67 -0.95 -19.23 -0.49
N ASP A 68 -1.53 -20.22 0.17
CA ASP A 68 -2.44 -21.19 -0.45
C ASP A 68 -3.77 -20.54 -0.90
N ASP A 69 -4.08 -19.36 -0.34
CA ASP A 69 -5.18 -18.54 -0.79
C ASP A 69 -4.86 -17.77 -2.11
N SER A 70 -3.58 -17.58 -2.46
CA SER A 70 -3.12 -16.74 -3.58
C SER A 70 -2.41 -17.50 -4.69
N VAL A 71 -1.86 -18.68 -4.41
CA VAL A 71 -1.07 -19.46 -5.36
C VAL A 71 -1.65 -20.87 -5.44
N MET A 72 -1.97 -21.32 -6.65
CA MET A 72 -2.49 -22.65 -6.91
C MET A 72 -1.42 -23.71 -6.63
N PRO A 73 -1.68 -24.66 -5.70
CA PRO A 73 -0.85 -25.84 -5.53
C PRO A 73 -0.86 -26.71 -6.79
N ILE A 74 0.29 -27.33 -7.12
CA ILE A 74 0.42 -28.14 -8.35
C ILE A 74 -0.38 -29.44 -8.28
N ASP A 75 -0.57 -29.97 -7.08
CA ASP A 75 -1.24 -31.23 -6.77
C ASP A 75 -2.76 -31.17 -6.90
N ILE A 76 -3.33 -29.99 -7.19
CA ILE A 76 -4.76 -29.82 -7.44
C ILE A 76 -5.06 -29.30 -8.85
N GLU A 77 -4.05 -29.16 -9.72
CA GLU A 77 -4.23 -28.67 -11.09
C GLU A 77 -4.96 -29.67 -12.00
N ASP A 78 -5.00 -30.95 -11.63
CA ASP A 78 -5.72 -32.04 -12.30
C ASP A 78 -7.24 -31.98 -12.11
N ILE A 79 -7.71 -31.21 -11.12
CA ILE A 79 -9.13 -31.01 -10.81
C ILE A 79 -9.56 -29.54 -10.80
N ALA A 80 -8.62 -28.61 -10.65
CA ALA A 80 -8.89 -27.19 -10.72
C ALA A 80 -9.03 -26.74 -12.17
N THR A 81 -9.83 -25.71 -12.39
CA THR A 81 -10.17 -25.20 -13.71
C THR A 81 -9.81 -23.73 -13.86
N VAL A 82 -9.73 -23.27 -15.11
CA VAL A 82 -9.42 -21.88 -15.46
C VAL A 82 -10.30 -20.87 -14.72
N TYR A 83 -11.61 -21.14 -14.59
CA TYR A 83 -12.53 -20.21 -13.92
C TYR A 83 -12.16 -19.87 -12.47
N LYS A 84 -11.35 -20.73 -11.81
CA LYS A 84 -10.93 -20.54 -10.42
C LYS A 84 -9.84 -19.47 -10.24
N ILE A 85 -9.11 -19.13 -11.31
CA ILE A 85 -7.85 -18.38 -11.17
C ILE A 85 -7.82 -17.04 -11.90
N TRP A 86 -8.69 -16.82 -12.88
CA TRP A 86 -8.45 -15.76 -13.89
C TRP A 86 -9.04 -14.37 -13.60
N GLY A 87 -9.68 -14.19 -12.44
CA GLY A 87 -10.09 -12.86 -11.98
C GLY A 87 -11.21 -12.22 -12.80
N PHE A 88 -11.37 -10.89 -12.67
CA PHE A 88 -12.39 -10.13 -13.42
C PHE A 88 -12.00 -9.94 -14.89
N GLU A 89 -10.72 -9.74 -15.16
CA GLU A 89 -10.17 -9.51 -16.51
C GLU A 89 -10.01 -10.79 -17.33
N LYS A 90 -10.41 -11.95 -16.78
CA LYS A 90 -10.30 -13.28 -17.40
C LYS A 90 -8.89 -13.56 -17.96
N GLN A 91 -7.87 -13.23 -17.16
CA GLN A 91 -6.46 -13.39 -17.50
C GLN A 91 -5.79 -14.42 -16.61
N ILE A 92 -4.84 -15.18 -17.16
CA ILE A 92 -4.09 -16.18 -16.40
C ILE A 92 -2.72 -15.59 -16.03
N VAL A 93 -2.30 -15.80 -14.79
CA VAL A 93 -1.02 -15.31 -14.29
C VAL A 93 -0.26 -16.46 -13.67
N LEU A 94 1.02 -16.58 -14.01
CA LEU A 94 1.92 -17.57 -13.42
C LEU A 94 3.09 -16.86 -12.74
N THR A 95 3.40 -17.21 -11.50
CA THR A 95 4.60 -16.73 -10.79
C THR A 95 5.61 -17.86 -10.65
N ASN A 96 6.91 -17.55 -10.65
CA ASN A 96 7.93 -18.52 -10.26
C ASN A 96 8.14 -18.47 -8.75
N ILE A 97 7.61 -19.46 -8.03
CA ILE A 97 7.65 -19.48 -6.56
C ILE A 97 9.03 -19.78 -5.99
N ASP A 98 10.00 -20.19 -6.82
CA ASP A 98 11.39 -20.43 -6.39
C ASP A 98 12.37 -19.37 -6.88
N ALA A 99 11.87 -18.27 -7.45
CA ALA A 99 12.72 -17.16 -7.88
C ALA A 99 13.55 -16.61 -6.71
N PRO A 100 14.80 -16.16 -6.95
CA PRO A 100 15.63 -15.51 -5.93
C PRO A 100 14.95 -14.29 -5.30
N HIS A 101 14.24 -13.50 -6.11
CA HIS A 101 13.39 -12.40 -5.69
C HIS A 101 11.96 -12.73 -6.09
N PRO A 102 11.18 -13.34 -5.18
CA PRO A 102 9.83 -13.74 -5.50
C PRO A 102 8.90 -12.54 -5.61
N ASP A 103 7.92 -12.66 -6.50
CA ASP A 103 6.85 -11.68 -6.65
C ASP A 103 6.11 -11.48 -5.32
N LEU A 104 5.52 -10.29 -5.15
CA LEU A 104 4.60 -9.98 -4.07
C LEU A 104 3.16 -9.99 -4.59
N VAL A 105 2.22 -10.43 -3.76
CA VAL A 105 0.79 -10.37 -4.03
C VAL A 105 0.06 -9.74 -2.85
N GLY A 106 -0.85 -8.81 -3.10
CA GLY A 106 -1.60 -8.11 -2.06
C GLY A 106 -2.89 -7.47 -2.59
N PHE A 107 -3.76 -7.02 -1.70
CA PHE A 107 -5.00 -6.35 -2.12
C PHE A 107 -4.79 -4.85 -2.20
N ALA A 108 -5.22 -4.25 -3.31
CA ALA A 108 -5.30 -2.80 -3.42
C ALA A 108 -6.26 -2.25 -2.36
N CYS A 109 -5.88 -1.13 -1.73
CA CYS A 109 -6.73 -0.44 -0.77
C CYS A 109 -6.63 1.07 -0.91
N ASP A 110 -7.69 1.76 -0.47
CA ASP A 110 -7.77 3.23 -0.51
C ASP A 110 -7.13 3.89 0.72
N SER A 111 -7.00 3.10 1.78
CA SER A 111 -6.40 3.50 3.05
C SER A 111 -6.04 2.25 3.85
N TRP A 112 -5.03 2.37 4.70
CA TRP A 112 -4.78 1.40 5.75
C TRP A 112 -5.56 1.79 7.00
N ASN A 113 -6.14 0.80 7.68
CA ASN A 113 -7.01 1.04 8.83
C ASN A 113 -6.52 0.24 10.03
N ASN A 114 -6.51 0.85 11.21
CA ASN A 114 -6.24 0.18 12.46
C ASN A 114 -7.10 0.80 13.56
N ARG A 115 -7.98 -0.01 14.16
CA ARG A 115 -8.92 0.41 15.21
C ARG A 115 -9.70 1.67 14.79
N TYR A 116 -9.40 2.83 15.39
CA TYR A 116 -10.08 4.10 15.16
C TYR A 116 -9.29 5.06 14.26
N ALA A 117 -8.18 4.60 13.68
CA ALA A 117 -7.32 5.37 12.80
C ALA A 117 -7.35 4.82 11.37
N SER A 118 -7.19 5.73 10.42
CA SER A 118 -7.02 5.44 9.00
C SER A 118 -5.93 6.35 8.44
N ALA A 119 -5.12 5.82 7.53
CA ALA A 119 -4.09 6.58 6.84
C ALA A 119 -4.05 6.25 5.35
N SER A 120 -3.72 7.24 4.53
CA SER A 120 -3.43 7.06 3.11
C SER A 120 -2.24 7.91 2.69
N CYS A 121 -1.66 7.57 1.54
CA CYS A 121 -0.50 8.23 0.98
C CYS A 121 -0.81 8.71 -0.44
N SER A 122 -0.47 9.95 -0.76
CA SER A 122 -0.55 10.48 -2.12
C SER A 122 0.74 11.21 -2.48
N LEU A 123 0.94 11.55 -3.75
CA LEU A 123 1.94 12.57 -4.08
C LEU A 123 1.56 13.90 -3.43
N ASN A 124 2.56 14.69 -3.08
CA ASN A 124 2.37 16.06 -2.65
C ASN A 124 2.21 16.95 -3.89
N TYR A 125 0.97 17.38 -4.13
CA TYR A 125 0.58 18.26 -5.23
C TYR A 125 0.38 19.72 -4.79
N ILE A 126 0.85 20.09 -3.60
CA ILE A 126 0.63 21.42 -3.02
C ILE A 126 1.93 22.21 -2.92
N ASP A 127 3.01 21.60 -2.45
CA ASP A 127 4.30 22.29 -2.36
C ASP A 127 4.95 22.45 -3.75
N PRO A 128 5.38 23.66 -4.16
CA PRO A 128 5.98 23.89 -5.47
C PRO A 128 7.21 23.00 -5.75
N GLU A 129 8.10 22.81 -4.76
CA GLU A 129 9.26 21.94 -4.91
C GLU A 129 8.86 20.45 -5.01
N ALA A 130 7.77 20.05 -4.36
CA ALA A 130 7.25 18.69 -4.48
C ALA A 130 6.67 18.43 -5.88
N ILE A 131 5.88 19.37 -6.40
CA ILE A 131 5.32 19.30 -7.76
C ILE A 131 6.45 19.23 -8.78
N LYS A 132 7.46 20.09 -8.65
CA LYS A 132 8.63 20.12 -9.52
C LYS A 132 9.38 18.79 -9.50
N GLN A 133 9.68 18.26 -8.32
CA GLN A 133 10.38 16.98 -8.18
C GLN A 133 9.56 15.82 -8.76
N ASN A 134 8.28 15.72 -8.39
CA ASN A 134 7.39 14.66 -8.86
C ASN A 134 7.23 14.70 -10.39
N ASN A 135 7.15 15.88 -11.00
CA ASN A 135 7.12 16.01 -12.46
C ASN A 135 8.47 15.63 -13.09
N ALA A 136 9.59 16.07 -12.51
CA ALA A 136 10.92 15.80 -13.05
C ALA A 136 11.23 14.31 -13.12
N ILE A 137 10.76 13.54 -12.14
CA ILE A 137 10.91 12.10 -12.14
C ILE A 137 9.73 11.37 -12.75
N ALA A 138 8.72 12.03 -13.33
CA ALA A 138 7.46 11.39 -13.73
C ALA A 138 6.98 10.40 -12.65
N ALA A 139 6.65 10.93 -11.47
CA ALA A 139 6.16 10.12 -10.35
C ALA A 139 4.73 9.66 -10.65
N PHE A 140 4.46 8.37 -10.44
CA PHE A 140 3.08 7.89 -10.38
C PHE A 140 2.50 8.06 -9.00
N LYS A 141 1.17 8.01 -8.97
CA LYS A 141 0.44 8.01 -7.72
C LYS A 141 0.79 6.75 -6.89
N PRO A 142 1.19 6.89 -5.62
CA PRO A 142 1.55 5.76 -4.79
C PRO A 142 0.46 4.67 -4.75
N MET A 143 0.87 3.43 -4.94
CA MET A 143 0.02 2.26 -4.83
C MET A 143 -0.01 1.79 -3.38
N MET A 144 -1.21 1.57 -2.85
CA MET A 144 -1.40 1.16 -1.47
C MET A 144 -1.97 -0.25 -1.45
N LEU A 145 -1.28 -1.14 -0.76
CA LEU A 145 -1.64 -2.55 -0.65
C LEU A 145 -1.81 -2.96 0.83
N THR A 146 -2.68 -3.94 1.06
CA THR A 146 -2.90 -4.64 2.33
C THR A 146 -2.73 -6.15 2.15
N ASP A 147 -2.38 -6.85 3.23
CA ASP A 147 -2.17 -8.30 3.28
C ASP A 147 -1.16 -8.78 2.22
N VAL A 148 -0.02 -8.11 2.11
CA VAL A 148 0.98 -8.43 1.08
C VAL A 148 1.81 -9.64 1.48
N LEU A 149 1.96 -10.59 0.57
CA LEU A 149 2.70 -11.83 0.74
C LEU A 149 3.70 -12.04 -0.39
N SER A 150 4.85 -12.62 -0.07
CA SER A 150 5.72 -13.22 -1.08
C SER A 150 5.10 -14.50 -1.65
N THR A 151 5.26 -14.71 -2.97
CA THR A 151 4.83 -15.95 -3.64
C THR A 151 5.69 -17.17 -3.30
N ASN A 152 6.79 -17.01 -2.54
CA ASN A 152 7.71 -18.09 -2.19
C ASN A 152 7.49 -18.61 -0.75
N LYS A 153 7.13 -19.90 -0.63
CA LYS A 153 6.92 -20.61 0.66
C LYS A 153 8.14 -20.63 1.57
N ASN A 154 9.34 -20.57 1.01
CA ASN A 154 10.61 -20.65 1.75
C ASN A 154 11.18 -19.28 2.11
N LYS A 155 10.63 -18.20 1.54
CA LYS A 155 11.02 -16.80 1.81
C LYS A 155 9.78 -16.00 2.20
N ILE A 156 9.12 -16.40 3.28
CA ILE A 156 7.88 -15.76 3.73
C ILE A 156 8.17 -14.34 4.22
N ALA A 157 8.07 -13.38 3.31
CA ALA A 157 7.86 -11.99 3.65
C ALA A 157 6.35 -11.74 3.66
N SER A 158 5.82 -11.29 4.80
CA SER A 158 4.44 -10.88 4.96
C SER A 158 4.42 -9.47 5.51
N PHE A 159 3.69 -8.58 4.84
CA PHE A 159 3.54 -7.20 5.20
C PHE A 159 2.06 -6.88 5.34
N GLU A 160 1.67 -6.31 6.47
CA GLU A 160 0.28 -5.90 6.68
C GLU A 160 -0.12 -4.78 5.72
N ASN A 161 0.71 -3.74 5.64
CA ASN A 161 0.50 -2.58 4.77
C ASN A 161 1.77 -2.25 4.00
N VAL A 162 1.60 -1.99 2.70
CA VAL A 162 2.69 -1.63 1.78
C VAL A 162 2.29 -0.42 0.96
N CYS A 163 3.20 0.54 0.83
CA CYS A 163 3.10 1.64 -0.10
C CYS A 163 4.21 1.52 -1.15
N ILE A 164 3.84 1.57 -2.43
CA ILE A 164 4.77 1.45 -3.55
C ILE A 164 4.74 2.76 -4.34
N CYS A 165 5.90 3.37 -4.55
CA CYS A 165 6.04 4.58 -5.35
C CYS A 165 7.31 4.55 -6.21
N LYS A 166 7.57 5.61 -6.99
CA LYS A 166 8.83 5.74 -7.70
C LYS A 166 9.89 6.25 -6.73
N LYS A 167 11.15 5.83 -6.91
CA LYS A 167 12.26 6.44 -6.16
C LYS A 167 12.29 7.95 -6.41
N GLY A 168 12.45 8.73 -5.35
CA GLY A 168 12.43 10.19 -5.38
C GLY A 168 11.03 10.82 -5.34
N SER A 169 9.96 10.03 -5.23
CA SER A 169 8.61 10.57 -5.07
C SER A 169 8.49 11.38 -3.79
N VAL A 170 7.92 12.58 -3.91
CA VAL A 170 7.57 13.43 -2.77
C VAL A 170 6.11 13.22 -2.41
N VAL A 171 5.87 12.76 -1.18
CA VAL A 171 4.56 12.29 -0.72
C VAL A 171 3.96 13.18 0.36
N GLN A 172 2.66 13.00 0.58
CA GLN A 172 1.94 13.52 1.74
C GLN A 172 1.09 12.40 2.36
N PHE A 173 0.97 12.43 3.68
CA PHE A 173 0.14 11.51 4.44
C PHE A 173 -1.17 12.17 4.81
N HIS A 174 -2.28 11.47 4.58
CA HIS A 174 -3.60 11.84 5.08
C HIS A 174 -3.93 10.93 6.25
N ILE A 175 -4.44 11.52 7.33
CA ILE A 175 -4.72 10.82 8.58
C ILE A 175 -6.13 11.16 9.01
N SER A 176 -6.92 10.14 9.27
CA SER A 176 -8.23 10.23 9.90
C SER A 176 -8.22 9.47 11.20
N SER A 177 -8.80 10.03 12.25
CA SER A 177 -8.97 9.35 13.52
C SER A 177 -10.20 9.86 14.24
N TRP A 178 -10.80 8.98 15.04
CA TRP A 178 -11.72 9.43 16.08
C TRP A 178 -10.99 10.36 17.06
N GLY A 179 -11.71 11.24 17.72
CA GLY A 179 -11.18 12.08 18.79
C GLY A 179 -12.27 12.66 19.69
N ALA A 180 -11.94 12.89 20.96
CA ALA A 180 -12.81 13.53 21.92
C ALA A 180 -12.84 15.04 21.67
N ALA A 181 -11.89 15.82 22.20
CA ALA A 181 -11.70 17.22 21.78
C ALA A 181 -10.94 17.33 20.44
N GLY A 182 -10.36 16.21 20.00
CA GLY A 182 -9.55 16.06 18.80
C GLY A 182 -8.71 14.79 18.91
N PHE A 183 -7.67 14.69 18.10
CA PHE A 183 -6.64 13.67 18.27
C PHE A 183 -5.25 14.25 18.05
N HIS A 184 -4.25 13.64 18.69
CA HIS A 184 -2.85 13.85 18.36
C HIS A 184 -2.37 12.73 17.47
N PHE A 185 -1.40 13.05 16.61
CA PHE A 185 -0.75 12.08 15.76
C PHE A 185 0.76 12.31 15.72
N LYS A 186 1.48 11.23 15.47
CA LYS A 186 2.90 11.23 15.15
C LYS A 186 3.17 10.31 13.98
N ILE A 187 4.21 10.63 13.23
CA ILE A 187 4.67 9.85 12.08
C ILE A 187 6.17 9.66 12.25
N GLU A 188 6.58 8.41 12.39
CA GLU A 188 7.98 8.06 12.64
C GLU A 188 8.46 6.98 11.68
N PRO A 189 9.66 7.12 11.11
CA PRO A 189 10.32 5.97 10.52
C PRO A 189 10.66 4.96 11.62
N GLY A 190 10.81 3.68 11.28
CA GLY A 190 11.19 2.65 12.25
C GLY A 190 12.58 2.87 12.89
N ALA A 191 13.40 3.76 12.31
CA ALA A 191 14.63 4.29 12.90
C ALA A 191 14.89 5.72 12.39
N GLY A 192 15.56 6.54 13.21
CA GLY A 192 15.89 7.94 12.88
C GLY A 192 14.93 8.96 13.47
N ASP A 193 15.03 10.20 13.01
CA ASP A 193 14.17 11.30 13.48
C ASP A 193 12.71 11.07 13.03
N PRO A 194 11.71 11.48 13.83
CA PRO A 194 10.32 11.45 13.40
C PRO A 194 10.07 12.46 12.27
N ILE A 195 9.20 12.09 11.32
CA ILE A 195 8.66 13.01 10.30
C ILE A 195 7.75 14.02 11.00
N VAL A 196 6.85 13.53 11.84
CA VAL A 196 6.02 14.33 12.75
C VAL A 196 6.24 13.79 14.14
N LYS A 197 6.86 14.60 14.99
CA LYS A 197 7.07 14.27 16.40
C LYS A 197 5.76 14.22 17.14
N GLU A 198 4.96 15.28 16.99
CA GLU A 198 3.62 15.36 17.54
C GLU A 198 2.88 16.58 16.98
N LEU A 199 1.72 16.35 16.37
CA LEU A 199 0.78 17.38 15.94
C LEU A 199 -0.64 17.02 16.35
N ALA A 200 -1.52 18.02 16.34
CA ALA A 200 -2.90 17.88 16.78
C ALA A 200 -3.89 18.22 15.67
N CYS A 201 -4.94 17.42 15.54
CA CYS A 201 -6.16 17.80 14.86
C CYS A 201 -7.23 18.11 15.92
N ALA A 202 -7.54 19.40 16.08
CA ALA A 202 -8.45 19.93 17.09
C ALA A 202 -9.85 20.15 16.50
N PHE A 203 -10.91 19.82 17.24
CA PHE A 203 -12.29 19.86 16.73
C PHE A 203 -13.10 21.09 17.12
N ASP A 204 -12.48 22.05 17.80
CA ASP A 204 -13.09 23.26 18.33
C ASP A 204 -14.45 22.94 19.00
N ASP A 205 -15.55 23.58 18.58
CA ASP A 205 -16.89 23.45 19.16
C ASP A 205 -17.66 22.18 18.76
N SER A 206 -17.02 21.23 18.07
CA SER A 206 -17.65 20.00 17.58
C SER A 206 -16.86 18.74 17.96
N PRO A 207 -16.80 18.39 19.26
CA PRO A 207 -16.07 17.22 19.76
C PRO A 207 -16.74 15.88 19.39
N ASN A 208 -16.08 14.78 19.75
CA ASN A 208 -16.60 13.39 19.76
C ASN A 208 -16.92 12.84 18.38
N ARG A 209 -16.00 13.04 17.45
CA ARG A 209 -16.19 12.68 16.05
C ARG A 209 -14.92 12.13 15.43
N TYR A 210 -15.02 11.66 14.21
CA TYR A 210 -13.85 11.53 13.37
C TYR A 210 -13.47 12.88 12.79
N GLY A 211 -12.18 13.14 12.72
CA GLY A 211 -11.63 14.28 12.02
C GLY A 211 -10.43 13.87 11.20
N GLN A 212 -9.95 14.83 10.41
CA GLN A 212 -8.95 14.58 9.39
C GLN A 212 -7.87 15.62 9.45
N THR A 213 -6.69 15.21 9.05
CA THR A 213 -5.54 16.07 8.89
C THR A 213 -4.64 15.48 7.82
N TYR A 214 -3.69 16.28 7.37
CA TYR A 214 -2.64 15.83 6.47
C TYR A 214 -1.33 16.42 6.93
N THR A 215 -0.24 15.79 6.51
CA THR A 215 1.07 16.39 6.59
C THR A 215 1.86 16.07 5.34
N ARG A 216 2.65 17.04 4.90
CA ARG A 216 3.44 16.94 3.67
C ARG A 216 4.90 17.32 3.89
N SER A 217 5.28 17.54 5.14
CA SER A 217 6.62 17.96 5.53
C SER A 217 7.09 17.33 6.85
N TRP A 218 8.40 17.32 7.01
CA TRP A 218 9.09 17.05 8.27
C TRP A 218 8.84 18.21 9.24
N GLN A 219 8.07 17.98 10.29
CA GLN A 219 7.55 18.98 11.23
C GLN A 219 8.63 19.96 11.72
N GLU A 220 9.76 19.44 12.20
CA GLU A 220 10.83 20.26 12.80
C GLU A 220 11.84 20.77 11.76
N LYS A 221 11.82 20.24 10.53
CA LYS A 221 12.81 20.55 9.48
C LYS A 221 12.27 21.48 8.39
N GLY A 222 10.95 21.60 8.24
CA GLY A 222 10.32 22.40 7.17
C GLY A 222 10.68 21.91 5.77
N LYS A 223 10.91 20.60 5.63
CA LYS A 223 11.30 19.94 4.37
C LYS A 223 10.21 18.99 3.91
N ILE A 224 10.01 18.87 2.61
CA ILE A 224 9.07 17.90 2.03
C ILE A 224 9.52 16.46 2.32
N ILE A 225 8.57 15.53 2.31
CA ILE A 225 8.81 14.10 2.59
C ILE A 225 9.14 13.40 1.26
N GLU A 226 10.40 13.05 1.06
CA GLU A 226 10.87 12.39 -0.17
C GLU A 226 11.21 10.91 0.11
N ILE A 227 10.69 10.00 -0.71
CA ILE A 227 10.94 8.56 -0.55
C ILE A 227 12.11 8.12 -1.42
N GLN A 228 13.13 7.55 -0.80
CA GLN A 228 14.38 7.11 -1.45
C GLN A 228 14.64 5.63 -1.24
N ALA A 229 15.45 5.02 -2.11
CA ALA A 229 15.85 3.61 -1.99
C ALA A 229 16.84 3.43 -0.82
N VAL A 230 16.57 2.50 0.08
CA VAL A 230 17.39 2.28 1.29
C VAL A 230 18.81 1.81 0.96
N ASP A 231 18.97 1.02 -0.09
CA ASP A 231 20.25 0.46 -0.52
C ASP A 231 21.19 1.51 -1.14
N GLU A 232 20.67 2.64 -1.59
CA GLU A 232 21.44 3.74 -2.20
C GLU A 232 21.84 4.84 -1.19
N LEU A 233 21.49 4.69 0.10
CA LEU A 233 21.78 5.70 1.12
C LEU A 233 23.01 5.33 1.96
N ASP A 234 24.13 6.02 1.70
CA ASP A 234 25.42 5.83 2.38
C ASP A 234 25.44 6.32 3.85
N GLY A 235 24.39 7.03 4.29
CA GLY A 235 24.27 7.56 5.65
C GLY A 235 23.47 6.69 6.63
N LEU A 236 22.83 5.60 6.17
CA LEU A 236 22.04 4.74 7.03
C LEU A 236 22.94 3.71 7.73
N ILE A 237 22.79 3.59 9.06
CA ILE A 237 23.47 2.55 9.84
C ILE A 237 23.13 1.19 9.23
N PRO A 238 24.11 0.42 8.70
CA PRO A 238 23.85 -0.80 7.93
C PRO A 238 22.96 -1.82 8.67
N GLY A 239 23.16 -1.96 9.99
CA GLY A 239 22.36 -2.85 10.85
C GLY A 239 20.89 -2.43 11.04
N ASN A 240 20.53 -1.19 10.71
CA ASN A 240 19.18 -0.63 10.88
C ASN A 240 18.44 -0.41 9.55
N ARG A 241 19.06 -0.74 8.41
CA ARG A 241 18.47 -0.51 7.07
C ARG A 241 17.06 -1.10 6.91
N ILE A 242 16.77 -2.24 7.54
CA ILE A 242 15.43 -2.86 7.56
C ILE A 242 14.41 -1.99 8.32
N ALA A 243 14.81 -1.33 9.40
CA ALA A 243 13.92 -0.48 10.20
C ALA A 243 13.53 0.81 9.46
N TYR A 244 14.43 1.37 8.65
CA TYR A 244 14.16 2.54 7.81
C TYR A 244 13.06 2.31 6.75
N GLN A 245 12.75 1.04 6.46
CA GLN A 245 11.72 0.66 5.48
C GLN A 245 10.30 0.88 5.99
N LYS A 246 10.15 1.12 7.29
CA LYS A 246 8.86 1.24 7.98
C LYS A 246 8.57 2.70 8.27
N ILE A 247 7.33 3.11 8.02
CA ILE A 247 6.74 4.34 8.53
C ILE A 247 5.56 3.96 9.42
N ILE A 248 5.55 4.48 10.63
CA ILE A 248 4.57 4.19 11.66
C ILE A 248 3.76 5.47 11.91
N ILE A 249 2.45 5.38 11.71
CA ILE A 249 1.50 6.45 12.01
C ILE A 249 0.72 6.03 13.25
N SER A 250 0.81 6.82 14.31
CA SER A 250 0.08 6.57 15.56
C SER A 250 -0.85 7.73 15.86
N THR A 251 -2.07 7.44 16.31
CA THR A 251 -3.00 8.46 16.81
C THR A 251 -3.43 8.19 18.25
N ARG A 252 -3.69 9.25 19.01
CA ARG A 252 -4.16 9.18 20.39
C ARG A 252 -5.19 10.27 20.69
N ASN A 253 -5.99 10.06 21.73
CA ASN A 253 -7.06 10.98 22.07
C ASN A 253 -6.52 12.33 22.59
N LEU A 254 -7.06 13.43 22.09
CA LEU A 254 -6.88 14.76 22.67
C LEU A 254 -8.10 15.06 23.55
N ILE A 255 -7.87 15.15 24.86
CA ILE A 255 -8.94 15.30 25.86
C ILE A 255 -9.26 16.78 26.05
N SER A 256 -8.26 17.64 26.11
CA SER A 256 -8.47 19.09 26.19
C SER A 256 -7.31 19.89 25.63
N TYR A 257 -7.58 21.12 25.21
CA TYR A 257 -6.57 22.09 24.76
C TYR A 257 -7.11 23.53 24.87
N LYS A 258 -6.20 24.49 24.72
CA LYS A 258 -6.49 25.91 24.57
C LYS A 258 -6.09 26.40 23.18
N LYS A 259 -6.94 27.24 22.60
CA LYS A 259 -6.70 27.93 21.33
C LYS A 259 -7.15 29.38 21.49
N GLY A 260 -6.19 30.31 21.48
CA GLY A 260 -6.41 31.65 22.00
C GLY A 260 -6.83 31.60 23.48
N ASP A 261 -7.85 32.38 23.84
CA ASP A 261 -8.36 32.46 25.22
C ASP A 261 -9.43 31.39 25.55
N LYS A 262 -9.83 30.58 24.56
CA LYS A 262 -10.88 29.57 24.73
C LYS A 262 -10.28 28.20 25.03
N SER A 263 -10.90 27.50 25.98
CA SER A 263 -10.59 26.13 26.34
C SER A 263 -11.63 25.18 25.74
N TYR A 264 -11.16 24.06 25.22
CA TYR A 264 -11.98 23.01 24.62
C TYR A 264 -11.66 21.70 25.32
N SER A 265 -12.68 20.91 25.64
CA SER A 265 -12.49 19.62 26.32
C SER A 265 -13.61 18.65 26.02
N SER A 266 -13.27 17.37 25.95
CA SER A 266 -14.20 16.26 26.00
C SER A 266 -13.45 15.01 26.47
N ASP A 267 -14.10 14.20 27.28
CA ASP A 267 -13.60 12.93 27.83
C ASP A 267 -14.35 11.72 27.26
N ALA A 268 -15.10 11.91 26.17
CA ALA A 268 -15.78 10.80 25.53
C ALA A 268 -14.79 9.70 25.13
N THR A 269 -15.30 8.48 25.07
CA THR A 269 -14.59 7.33 24.53
C THR A 269 -15.03 7.06 23.09
N PRO A 270 -14.15 6.51 22.25
CA PRO A 270 -14.53 6.15 20.89
C PRO A 270 -15.69 5.15 20.88
N PRO A 271 -16.56 5.18 19.85
CA PRO A 271 -17.64 4.21 19.71
C PRO A 271 -17.09 2.78 19.60
N ILE A 272 -17.89 1.77 19.93
CA ILE A 272 -17.48 0.37 19.69
C ILE A 272 -17.30 0.18 18.18
N PRO A 273 -16.15 -0.34 17.68
CA PRO A 273 -15.98 -0.58 16.26
C PRO A 273 -17.00 -1.62 15.81
N THR A 274 -17.95 -1.25 14.96
CA THR A 274 -18.79 -2.23 14.27
C THR A 274 -17.93 -2.94 13.22
N LEU A 275 -18.01 -4.28 13.17
CA LEU A 275 -17.26 -5.22 12.30
C LEU A 275 -17.08 -4.74 10.83
N PRO A 276 -16.03 -5.23 10.12
CA PRO A 276 -15.24 -4.42 9.21
C PRO A 276 -15.92 -4.21 7.85
N GLY A 277 -16.46 -3.01 7.65
CA GLY A 277 -16.49 -2.37 6.35
C GLY A 277 -15.40 -1.31 6.33
N SER A 278 -14.25 -1.58 5.70
CA SER A 278 -13.16 -0.62 5.48
C SER A 278 -13.65 0.72 4.92
N ARG A 279 -14.76 0.72 4.18
CA ARG A 279 -15.46 1.92 3.69
C ARG A 279 -16.09 2.80 4.78
N GLN A 280 -16.60 2.23 5.87
CA GLN A 280 -17.37 3.00 6.86
C GLN A 280 -16.49 3.88 7.76
N ILE A 281 -15.25 3.48 8.07
CA ILE A 281 -14.33 4.30 8.88
C ILE A 281 -13.76 5.46 8.05
N LEU A 282 -13.46 5.21 6.77
CA LEU A 282 -13.15 6.24 5.77
C LEU A 282 -14.31 7.23 5.60
N LEU A 283 -15.54 6.74 5.37
CA LEU A 283 -16.72 7.59 5.16
C LEU A 283 -17.18 8.30 6.45
N ALA A 284 -16.99 7.70 7.63
CA ALA A 284 -17.27 8.35 8.91
C ALA A 284 -16.29 9.50 9.21
N GLY A 285 -15.08 9.46 8.63
CA GLY A 285 -14.11 10.54 8.68
C GLY A 285 -14.45 11.75 7.82
N ASN A 286 -15.46 11.69 6.94
CA ASN A 286 -15.73 12.72 5.93
C ASN A 286 -14.47 13.07 5.13
N PHE A 287 -13.89 12.08 4.43
CA PHE A 287 -12.98 12.46 3.34
C PHE A 287 -13.76 13.34 2.37
N ALA A 288 -13.05 14.33 1.83
CA ALA A 288 -13.43 15.08 0.64
C ALA A 288 -14.14 14.12 -0.33
N SER A 289 -15.18 14.64 -0.98
CA SER A 289 -16.15 13.91 -1.80
C SER A 289 -15.61 12.61 -2.39
N GLU A 290 -16.42 11.55 -2.47
CA GLU A 290 -16.05 10.28 -3.13
C GLU A 290 -15.29 10.50 -4.46
N TYR A 291 -15.54 11.61 -5.15
CA TYR A 291 -14.80 12.15 -6.28
C TYR A 291 -13.30 12.45 -6.05
N ASP A 292 -12.90 13.11 -4.96
CA ASP A 292 -11.48 13.41 -4.66
C ASP A 292 -10.69 12.15 -4.30
N ILE A 293 -11.37 11.22 -3.61
CA ILE A 293 -10.86 9.87 -3.34
C ILE A 293 -10.71 9.12 -4.68
N ARG A 294 -11.74 9.06 -5.52
CA ARG A 294 -11.70 8.39 -6.85
C ARG A 294 -10.65 8.98 -7.80
N ARG A 295 -10.53 10.31 -7.86
CA ARG A 295 -9.49 11.01 -8.62
C ARG A 295 -8.09 10.67 -8.09
N SER A 296 -8.00 10.40 -6.80
CA SER A 296 -6.80 9.89 -6.13
C SER A 296 -6.70 8.36 -6.11
N LEU A 297 -7.50 7.57 -6.84
CA LEU A 297 -7.53 6.09 -6.72
C LEU A 297 -7.70 5.28 -8.02
N ALA A 298 -7.92 5.90 -9.17
CA ALA A 298 -8.09 5.17 -10.44
C ALA A 298 -6.76 4.56 -10.95
N THR A 299 -6.30 3.44 -10.40
CA THR A 299 -5.12 2.70 -10.94
C THR A 299 -5.29 1.17 -11.01
N ALA A 300 -6.38 0.58 -10.51
CA ALA A 300 -6.72 -0.83 -10.76
C ALA A 300 -8.24 -1.06 -10.56
N PRO A 301 -8.86 -2.03 -11.25
CA PRO A 301 -10.23 -2.45 -10.96
C PRO A 301 -10.34 -2.80 -9.47
N MET A 302 -11.21 -2.08 -8.74
CA MET A 302 -11.37 -2.28 -7.30
C MET A 302 -11.66 -3.77 -6.99
N ASN A 303 -10.96 -4.30 -5.99
CA ASN A 303 -11.16 -5.61 -5.34
C ASN A 303 -10.42 -6.83 -5.92
N GLU A 304 -9.55 -6.69 -6.93
CA GLU A 304 -8.63 -7.78 -7.30
C GLU A 304 -7.30 -7.68 -6.52
N ASN A 305 -6.64 -8.81 -6.26
CA ASN A 305 -5.26 -8.81 -5.79
C ASN A 305 -4.31 -8.36 -6.90
N ILE A 306 -3.42 -7.44 -6.53
CA ILE A 306 -2.34 -6.92 -7.36
C ILE A 306 -1.10 -7.79 -7.13
N MET A 307 -0.35 -7.99 -8.19
CA MET A 307 0.95 -8.66 -8.13
C MET A 307 2.05 -7.69 -8.52
N VAL A 308 3.16 -7.70 -7.78
CA VAL A 308 4.27 -6.77 -7.93
C VAL A 308 5.55 -7.57 -8.09
N ASP A 309 6.37 -7.19 -9.07
CA ASP A 309 7.62 -7.88 -9.34
C ASP A 309 8.63 -7.61 -8.21
N GLY A 310 9.09 -8.69 -7.58
CA GLY A 310 10.04 -8.65 -6.49
C GLY A 310 11.44 -8.19 -6.92
N ASP A 311 11.81 -8.35 -8.20
CA ASP A 311 13.08 -7.85 -8.75
C ASP A 311 13.03 -6.33 -9.02
N SER A 312 11.86 -5.81 -9.37
CA SER A 312 11.67 -4.41 -9.81
C SER A 312 11.54 -3.42 -8.65
N ILE A 313 11.30 -3.91 -7.44
CA ILE A 313 11.16 -3.07 -6.24
C ILE A 313 12.33 -3.26 -5.28
N THR A 314 12.70 -2.19 -4.60
CA THR A 314 13.62 -2.20 -3.47
C THR A 314 12.98 -1.53 -2.27
N PRO A 315 13.39 -1.84 -1.03
CA PRO A 315 12.88 -1.11 0.12
C PRO A 315 13.15 0.39 0.05
N GLY A 316 12.10 1.17 0.34
CA GLY A 316 12.11 2.63 0.35
C GLY A 316 12.12 3.18 1.77
N THR A 317 12.58 4.42 1.94
CA THR A 317 12.57 5.14 3.21
C THR A 317 12.30 6.63 3.02
N ALA A 318 11.70 7.26 4.02
CA ALA A 318 11.51 8.71 4.02
C ALA A 318 12.81 9.44 4.34
N THR A 319 13.08 10.47 3.54
CA THR A 319 14.20 11.41 3.68
C THR A 319 13.68 12.84 3.53
N THR A 320 14.53 13.82 3.87
CA THR A 320 14.21 15.23 3.67
C THR A 320 14.52 15.65 2.24
N GLY A 321 13.51 16.16 1.52
CA GLY A 321 13.70 16.78 0.20
C GLY A 321 13.90 18.29 0.26
N GLY A 322 13.36 18.98 -0.75
CA GLY A 322 13.29 20.45 -0.84
C GLY A 322 12.50 21.11 0.30
N SER A 323 12.47 22.45 0.31
CA SER A 323 11.72 23.21 1.32
C SER A 323 10.21 23.06 1.14
N SER A 324 9.48 22.89 2.23
CA SER A 324 8.01 22.90 2.23
C SER A 324 7.46 24.27 2.60
N THR A 325 6.28 24.58 2.08
CA THR A 325 5.46 25.74 2.44
C THR A 325 4.47 25.44 3.55
N GLU A 326 4.41 24.19 4.01
CA GLU A 326 3.51 23.78 5.10
C GLU A 326 3.86 24.51 6.40
N THR A 327 2.84 25.02 7.06
CA THR A 327 2.94 25.62 8.39
C THR A 327 2.02 24.90 9.35
N HIS A 328 2.47 24.63 10.56
CA HIS A 328 1.66 23.99 11.58
C HIS A 328 1.09 25.02 12.55
N GLY A 329 -0.23 24.95 12.78
CA GLY A 329 -0.88 25.74 13.81
C GLY A 329 -0.45 25.29 15.22
N THR A 330 -0.64 26.17 16.20
CA THR A 330 -0.30 25.87 17.60
C THR A 330 -1.56 25.88 18.46
N ILE A 331 -1.67 24.87 19.31
CA ILE A 331 -2.59 24.80 20.44
C ILE A 331 -1.77 24.65 21.72
N TYR A 332 -2.35 25.01 22.86
CA TYR A 332 -1.64 25.08 24.13
C TYR A 332 -2.33 24.27 25.21
N SER A 333 -1.63 23.97 26.31
CA SER A 333 -2.21 23.30 27.49
C SER A 333 -2.90 21.98 27.13
N CYS A 334 -2.31 21.20 26.22
CA CYS A 334 -2.89 19.94 25.75
C CYS A 334 -2.87 18.88 26.85
N VAL A 335 -4.02 18.23 27.06
CA VAL A 335 -4.14 16.99 27.84
C VAL A 335 -4.49 15.89 26.87
N THR A 336 -3.68 14.84 26.83
CA THR A 336 -3.83 13.72 25.89
C THR A 336 -3.84 12.40 26.65
N ALA A 337 -4.44 11.38 26.03
CA ALA A 337 -4.29 10.01 26.49
C ALA A 337 -2.81 9.55 26.37
N PRO A 338 -2.36 8.56 27.15
CA PRO A 338 -1.06 7.93 26.93
C PRO A 338 -0.98 7.23 25.56
N TRP A 339 0.22 7.06 25.01
CA TRP A 339 0.40 6.38 23.71
C TRP A 339 0.11 4.88 23.80
N GLU A 340 0.19 4.31 25.00
CA GLU A 340 -0.21 2.95 25.34
C GLU A 340 -1.72 2.73 25.10
N GLU A 341 -2.51 3.82 25.12
CA GLU A 341 -3.93 3.86 24.80
C GLU A 341 -4.19 4.46 23.40
N ALA A 342 -3.25 4.27 22.46
CA ALA A 342 -3.39 4.76 21.09
C ALA A 342 -4.73 4.33 20.47
N LEU A 343 -5.37 5.29 19.80
CA LEU A 343 -6.60 5.11 19.05
C LEU A 343 -6.38 4.22 17.81
N GLY A 344 -5.16 4.25 17.25
CA GLY A 344 -4.71 3.32 16.24
C GLY A 344 -3.22 3.47 15.95
N VAL A 345 -2.60 2.38 15.51
CA VAL A 345 -1.20 2.33 15.07
C VAL A 345 -1.13 1.62 13.73
N ILE A 346 -0.70 2.33 12.69
CA ILE A 346 -0.62 1.84 11.33
C ILE A 346 0.86 1.76 10.94
N VAL A 347 1.33 0.56 10.62
CA VAL A 347 2.71 0.31 10.18
C VAL A 347 2.71 0.07 8.68
N ILE A 348 3.42 0.90 7.93
CA ILE A 348 3.48 0.90 6.47
C ILE A 348 4.91 0.58 6.04
N HIS A 349 5.08 -0.40 5.16
CA HIS A 349 6.37 -0.66 4.50
C HIS A 349 6.42 0.07 3.18
N PHE A 350 7.50 0.81 2.93
CA PHE A 350 7.70 1.46 1.64
C PHE A 350 8.56 0.60 0.73
N PHE A 351 8.12 0.46 -0.51
CA PHE A 351 8.91 -0.06 -1.62
C PHE A 351 8.98 0.99 -2.72
N VAL A 352 10.10 1.04 -3.42
CA VAL A 352 10.29 1.94 -4.56
C VAL A 352 10.71 1.16 -5.80
N PHE A 353 10.14 1.53 -6.94
CA PHE A 353 10.69 1.15 -8.23
C PHE A 353 11.95 1.95 -8.51
N LYS A 354 12.96 1.28 -9.09
CA LYS A 354 14.23 1.92 -9.47
C LYS A 354 14.07 2.76 -10.74
N THR A 355 13.22 2.32 -11.66
CA THR A 355 12.99 2.99 -12.95
C THR A 355 11.51 3.21 -13.26
N GLU A 356 11.25 4.06 -14.25
CA GLU A 356 9.90 4.29 -14.78
C GLU A 356 9.35 3.09 -15.52
N GLU A 357 10.19 2.46 -16.34
CA GLU A 357 9.83 1.32 -17.17
C GLU A 357 9.40 0.12 -16.30
N GLU A 358 10.12 -0.16 -15.22
CA GLU A 358 9.75 -1.19 -14.24
C GLU A 358 8.39 -0.90 -13.57
N ALA A 359 8.15 0.36 -13.22
CA ALA A 359 6.87 0.79 -12.66
C ALA A 359 5.74 0.66 -13.69
N LEU A 360 5.97 1.09 -14.93
CA LEU A 360 5.00 1.02 -16.02
C LEU A 360 4.66 -0.42 -16.38
N ASN A 361 5.66 -1.31 -16.52
CA ASN A 361 5.43 -2.71 -16.81
C ASN A 361 4.59 -3.34 -15.71
N THR A 362 4.99 -3.19 -14.44
CA THR A 362 4.26 -3.78 -13.30
C THR A 362 2.84 -3.21 -13.13
N ILE A 363 2.60 -1.94 -13.47
CA ILE A 363 1.32 -1.24 -13.21
C ILE A 363 0.36 -1.32 -14.41
N GLN A 364 0.86 -1.19 -15.65
CA GLN A 364 0.06 -1.12 -16.88
C GLN A 364 -0.11 -2.47 -17.60
N GLY A 365 0.65 -3.51 -17.23
CA GLY A 365 0.43 -4.86 -17.74
C GLY A 365 -0.60 -5.63 -16.89
N LEU A 366 -0.10 -6.49 -16.01
CA LEU A 366 -0.85 -7.48 -15.22
C LEU A 366 -2.03 -6.94 -14.39
N ASN A 367 -1.97 -5.66 -14.01
CA ASN A 367 -2.80 -5.07 -12.95
C ASN A 367 -3.79 -3.99 -13.43
N SER A 368 -3.76 -3.56 -14.69
CA SER A 368 -4.76 -2.63 -15.24
C SER A 368 -4.79 -2.61 -16.78
N PRO A 369 -5.96 -2.58 -17.44
CA PRO A 369 -6.09 -2.38 -18.88
C PRO A 369 -6.02 -0.90 -19.32
N ASP A 370 -5.60 0.05 -18.46
CA ASP A 370 -5.64 1.49 -18.77
C ASP A 370 -4.24 2.08 -19.15
N PRO A 371 -3.94 2.24 -20.46
CA PRO A 371 -2.72 2.86 -20.94
C PRO A 371 -2.67 4.39 -20.75
N ASP A 372 -3.76 5.06 -20.33
CA ASP A 372 -3.84 6.51 -20.16
C ASP A 372 -3.49 6.99 -18.75
N LEU A 373 -3.09 6.10 -17.83
CA LEU A 373 -2.71 6.42 -16.44
C LEU A 373 -1.52 7.39 -16.29
N TRP A 374 -0.87 7.75 -17.39
CA TRP A 374 0.37 8.53 -17.42
C TRP A 374 0.41 9.64 -18.48
N LYS A 375 -0.70 9.89 -19.19
CA LYS A 375 -0.78 10.98 -20.17
C LYS A 375 -1.23 12.31 -19.55
#